data_AF-A0A2D4ZV53-F1
#
_entry.id   AF-A0A2D4ZV53-F1
#
_cell.length_a   1.000
_cell.length_b   1.000
_cell.length_c   1.000
_cell.angle_alpha   90.00
_cell.angle_beta   90.00
_cell.angle_gamma   90.00
#
_symmetry.space_group_name_H-M   'P 1'
#
loop_
_entity.id
_entity.type
_entity.pdbx_description
1 polymer ?
#
loop_
_entity_poly.entity_id
_entity_poly.type
_entity_poly.pdbx_seq_one_letter_code
_entity_poly.pdbx_strand_id
1 'polypeptide(L)'
;MEEIGNALKVLKPKIREVRTVQEWSTEMGCNDPKYFARLFRRHFGITCKDALIKVRVEKLFDCIQKNPNQKNYCDAQEVGLPDEVALNKYLRTHVGKNPTDFKMAVRTGEITKQTIWKNRIVKKGRNIY
;
A
#
# COMPACT_ATOMS: atom_id res chain seq x y z
N MET A 1 -15.38 -13.06 13.08
CA MET A 1 -14.83 -12.65 11.78
C MET A 1 -15.40 -11.29 11.47
N GLU A 2 -14.53 -10.30 11.26
CA GLU A 2 -14.95 -8.96 10.85
C GLU A 2 -15.59 -8.98 9.46
N GLU A 3 -16.50 -8.05 9.20
CA GLU A 3 -17.15 -7.94 7.89
C GLU A 3 -16.12 -7.59 6.81
N ILE A 4 -16.16 -8.27 5.65
CA ILE A 4 -15.18 -8.04 4.58
C ILE A 4 -15.20 -6.57 4.11
N GLY A 5 -16.34 -5.88 4.14
CA GLY A 5 -16.45 -4.45 3.83
C GLY A 5 -15.55 -3.56 4.69
N ASN A 6 -15.20 -3.98 5.91
CA ASN A 6 -14.33 -3.27 6.83
C ASN A 6 -12.84 -3.62 6.65
N ALA A 7 -12.47 -4.54 5.76
CA ALA A 7 -11.10 -5.02 5.62
C ALA A 7 -10.06 -3.90 5.40
N LEU A 8 -10.40 -2.88 4.59
CA LEU A 8 -9.53 -1.73 4.36
C LEU A 8 -9.47 -0.77 5.56
N LYS A 9 -10.55 -0.66 6.34
CA LYS A 9 -10.60 0.17 7.55
C LYS A 9 -9.70 -0.42 8.65
N VAL A 10 -9.70 -1.75 8.79
CA VAL A 10 -8.82 -2.47 9.71
C VAL A 10 -7.36 -2.39 9.26
N LEU A 11 -7.10 -2.50 7.96
CA LEU A 11 -5.74 -2.50 7.43
C LEU A 11 -5.01 -1.15 7.58
N LYS A 12 -5.69 -0.03 7.29
CA LYS A 12 -5.07 1.31 7.25
C LYS A 12 -4.29 1.69 8.54
N PRO A 13 -4.84 1.57 9.76
CA PRO A 13 -4.11 1.90 10.98
C PRO A 13 -2.97 0.92 11.28
N LYS A 14 -3.10 -0.35 10.86
CA LYS A 14 -2.15 -1.42 11.15
C LYS A 14 -1.17 -1.73 10.02
N ILE A 15 -1.10 -0.91 8.96
CA ILE A 15 -0.30 -1.19 7.75
C ILE A 15 1.21 -1.34 8.04
N ARG A 16 1.68 -0.75 9.15
CA ARG A 16 3.05 -0.88 9.63
C ARG A 16 3.37 -2.31 10.09
N GLU A 17 2.40 -2.96 10.71
CA GLU A 17 2.52 -4.31 11.30
C GLU A 17 2.09 -5.39 10.30
N VAL A 18 1.02 -5.12 9.55
CA VAL A 18 0.47 -6.05 8.56
C VAL A 18 1.27 -5.99 7.25
N ARG A 19 2.16 -6.96 7.07
CA ARG A 19 3.05 -7.08 5.91
C ARG A 19 2.52 -8.05 4.87
N THR A 20 1.80 -9.07 5.30
CA THR A 20 1.35 -10.21 4.50
C THR A 20 -0.17 -10.38 4.50
N VAL A 21 -0.68 -11.14 3.53
CA VAL A 21 -2.11 -11.51 3.47
C VAL A 21 -2.50 -12.43 4.65
N GLN A 22 -1.54 -13.21 5.16
CA GLN A 22 -1.76 -14.05 6.35
C GLN A 22 -2.04 -13.19 7.58
N GLU A 23 -1.16 -12.24 7.88
CA GLU A 23 -1.34 -11.32 9.01
C GLU A 23 -2.65 -10.55 8.88
N TRP A 24 -2.97 -10.08 7.67
CA TRP A 24 -4.25 -9.40 7.43
C TRP A 24 -5.46 -10.31 7.65
N SER A 25 -5.38 -11.57 7.23
CA SER A 25 -6.43 -12.56 7.48
C SER A 25 -6.61 -12.86 8.97
N THR A 26 -5.51 -12.90 9.72
CA THR A 26 -5.53 -13.04 11.18
C THR A 26 -6.18 -11.84 11.84
N GLU A 27 -5.84 -10.61 11.40
CA GLU A 27 -6.46 -9.36 11.87
C GLU A 27 -7.97 -9.30 11.62
N MET A 28 -8.44 -9.94 10.54
CA MET A 28 -9.87 -10.05 10.23
C MET A 28 -10.58 -11.19 10.98
N GLY A 29 -9.83 -11.99 11.77
CA GLY A 29 -10.34 -13.16 12.47
C GLY A 29 -10.75 -14.31 11.55
N CYS A 30 -10.16 -14.40 10.35
CA CYS A 30 -10.44 -15.45 9.38
C CYS A 30 -9.42 -16.60 9.45
N ASN A 31 -8.17 -16.33 9.87
CA ASN A 31 -7.04 -17.28 9.98
C ASN A 31 -6.72 -18.14 8.74
N ASP A 32 -7.49 -18.03 7.65
CA ASP A 32 -7.26 -18.65 6.35
C ASP A 32 -7.01 -17.56 5.28
N PRO A 33 -5.75 -17.37 4.85
CA PRO A 33 -5.39 -16.33 3.89
C PRO A 33 -5.97 -16.59 2.49
N LYS A 34 -6.21 -17.86 2.11
CA LYS A 34 -6.72 -18.21 0.78
C LYS A 34 -8.21 -17.89 0.72
N TYR A 35 -8.96 -18.28 1.75
CA TYR A 35 -10.37 -17.93 1.86
C TYR A 35 -10.56 -16.41 1.92
N PHE A 36 -9.80 -15.73 2.79
CA PHE A 36 -9.82 -14.27 2.90
C PHE A 36 -9.51 -13.59 1.55
N ALA A 37 -8.47 -14.04 0.84
CA ALA A 37 -8.11 -13.46 -0.45
C ALA A 37 -9.20 -13.61 -1.51
N ARG A 38 -9.91 -14.74 -1.53
CA ARG A 38 -11.03 -14.98 -2.43
C ARG A 38 -12.22 -14.09 -2.09
N LEU A 39 -12.56 -13.98 -0.80
CA LEU A 39 -13.67 -13.16 -0.32
C LEU A 39 -13.39 -11.67 -0.59
N PHE A 40 -12.20 -11.20 -0.26
CA PHE A 40 -11.76 -9.83 -0.51
C PHE A 40 -11.83 -9.48 -2.00
N ARG A 41 -11.32 -10.35 -2.88
CA ARG A 41 -11.37 -10.11 -4.32
C ARG A 41 -12.80 -10.06 -4.86
N ARG A 42 -13.69 -10.93 -4.36
CA ARG A 42 -15.11 -10.92 -4.74
C ARG A 42 -15.78 -9.61 -4.33
N HIS A 43 -15.44 -9.08 -3.16
CA HIS A 43 -16.05 -7.86 -2.63
C HIS A 43 -15.48 -6.57 -3.23
N PHE A 44 -14.16 -6.45 -3.38
CA PHE A 44 -13.49 -5.20 -3.80
C PHE A 44 -13.01 -5.19 -5.26
N GLY A 45 -13.13 -6.30 -5.99
CA GLY A 45 -12.65 -6.42 -7.38
C GLY A 45 -11.14 -6.44 -7.56
N ILE A 46 -10.36 -6.17 -6.50
CA ILE A 46 -8.89 -6.12 -6.52
C ILE A 46 -8.29 -7.21 -5.62
N THR A 47 -7.03 -7.58 -5.86
CA THR A 47 -6.37 -8.60 -5.04
C THR A 47 -5.90 -8.00 -3.71
N CYS A 48 -5.81 -8.81 -2.64
CA CYS A 48 -5.26 -8.36 -1.35
C CYS A 48 -3.84 -7.80 -1.48
N LYS A 49 -2.98 -8.42 -2.30
CA LYS A 49 -1.63 -7.93 -2.56
C LYS A 49 -1.65 -6.52 -3.18
N ASP A 50 -2.55 -6.31 -4.12
CA ASP A 50 -2.72 -5.01 -4.76
C ASP A 50 -3.22 -3.96 -3.76
N ALA A 51 -4.18 -4.31 -2.91
CA ALA A 51 -4.69 -3.45 -1.84
C ALA A 51 -3.62 -3.11 -0.78
N LEU A 52 -2.84 -4.09 -0.31
CA LEU A 52 -1.73 -3.88 0.62
C LEU A 52 -0.74 -2.85 0.06
N ILE A 53 -0.38 -2.98 -1.21
CA ILE A 53 0.56 -2.06 -1.83
C ILE A 53 -0.08 -0.68 -2.00
N LYS A 54 -1.34 -0.60 -2.39
CA LYS A 54 -2.06 0.68 -2.49
C LYS A 54 -2.06 1.42 -1.15
N VAL A 55 -2.51 0.76 -0.08
CA VAL A 55 -2.59 1.35 1.26
C VAL A 55 -1.20 1.75 1.78
N ARG A 56 -0.18 0.93 1.53
CA ARG A 56 1.20 1.22 1.96
C ARG A 56 1.77 2.45 1.26
N VAL A 57 1.57 2.58 -0.06
CA VAL A 57 2.02 3.77 -0.81
C VAL A 57 1.20 5.01 -0.44
N GLU A 58 -0.10 4.88 -0.20
CA GLU A 58 -0.92 5.99 0.30
C GLU A 58 -0.45 6.47 1.68
N LYS A 59 -0.11 5.54 2.58
CA LYS A 59 0.48 5.88 3.88
C LYS A 59 1.82 6.60 3.73
N LEU A 60 2.69 6.13 2.83
CA LEU A 60 3.96 6.79 2.54
C LEU A 60 3.75 8.22 2.04
N PHE A 61 2.79 8.42 1.14
CA PHE A 61 2.42 9.73 0.63
C PHE A 61 1.99 10.66 1.77
N ASP A 62 1.15 10.17 2.68
CA ASP A 62 0.70 10.94 3.86
C ASP A 62 1.85 11.28 4.80
N CYS A 63 2.81 10.36 5.01
CA CYS A 63 4.01 10.60 5.81
C CYS A 63 4.88 11.72 5.19
N ILE A 64 5.09 11.69 3.87
CA ILE A 64 5.89 12.69 3.16
C ILE A 64 5.20 14.06 3.17
N GLN A 65 3.88 14.11 2.98
CA GLN A 65 3.14 15.37 3.06
C GLN A 65 3.20 15.98 4.46
N LYS A 66 3.11 15.14 5.50
CA LYS A 66 3.21 15.59 6.88
C LYS A 66 4.62 16.10 7.22
N ASN A 67 5.65 15.35 6.85
CA ASN A 67 7.05 15.65 7.15
C ASN A 67 7.93 15.53 5.89
N PRO A 68 8.02 16.57 5.05
CA PRO A 68 8.74 16.50 3.77
C PRO A 68 10.25 16.30 3.92
N ASN A 69 10.82 16.73 5.05
CA ASN A 69 12.25 16.62 5.35
C ASN A 69 12.61 15.34 6.14
N GLN A 70 11.67 14.41 6.28
CA GLN A 70 11.91 13.16 7.01
C GLN A 70 12.94 12.28 6.29
N LYS A 71 13.76 11.55 7.06
CA LYS A 71 14.75 10.61 6.51
C LYS A 71 14.04 9.40 5.88
N ASN A 72 14.57 8.90 4.77
CA ASN A 72 14.02 7.73 4.06
C ASN A 72 13.88 6.50 4.96
N TYR A 73 14.82 6.31 5.88
CA TYR A 73 14.75 5.27 6.91
C TYR A 73 13.49 5.38 7.79
N CYS A 74 13.18 6.58 8.28
CA CYS A 74 11.98 6.80 9.10
C CYS A 74 10.70 6.54 8.29
N ASP A 75 10.67 6.99 7.03
CA ASP A 75 9.54 6.71 6.13
C ASP A 75 9.35 5.21 5.88
N ALA A 76 10.45 4.46 5.73
CA ALA A 76 10.41 3.00 5.59
C ALA A 76 9.76 2.35 6.82
N GLN A 77 10.16 2.75 8.02
CA GLN A 77 9.64 2.21 9.28
C GLN A 77 8.14 2.51 9.46
N GLU A 78 7.69 3.72 9.11
CA GLU A 78 6.28 4.12 9.19
C GLU A 78 5.36 3.28 8.29
N VAL A 79 5.89 2.79 7.16
CA VAL A 79 5.12 2.00 6.19
C VAL A 79 5.32 0.49 6.36
N GLY A 80 6.04 0.06 7.39
CA GLY A 80 6.28 -1.34 7.71
C GLY A 80 7.40 -2.01 6.89
N LEU A 81 8.34 -1.22 6.37
CA LEU A 81 9.54 -1.70 5.68
C LEU A 81 10.76 -1.64 6.62
N PRO A 82 11.72 -2.58 6.47
CA PRO A 82 12.85 -2.69 7.40
C PRO A 82 13.85 -1.55 7.28
N ASP A 83 14.13 -1.08 6.06
CA ASP A 83 15.17 -0.09 5.80
C ASP A 83 14.88 0.73 4.53
N GLU A 84 15.74 1.71 4.27
CA GLU A 84 15.67 2.57 3.10
C GLU A 84 15.94 1.84 1.77
N VAL A 85 16.70 0.73 1.80
CA VAL A 85 17.00 -0.09 0.61
C VAL A 85 15.73 -0.82 0.18
N ALA A 86 15.00 -1.39 1.13
CA ALA A 86 13.70 -2.00 0.94
C ALA A 86 12.68 -0.97 0.46
N LEU A 87 12.68 0.25 1.01
CA LEU A 87 11.84 1.36 0.53
C LEU A 87 12.15 1.71 -0.94
N ASN A 88 13.42 1.86 -1.29
CA ASN A 88 13.83 2.17 -2.66
C ASN A 88 13.42 1.06 -3.63
N LYS A 89 13.69 -0.20 -3.28
CA LYS A 89 13.26 -1.38 -4.07
C LYS A 89 11.74 -1.41 -4.22
N TYR A 90 11.00 -1.13 -3.15
CA TYR A 90 9.55 -1.12 -3.13
C TYR A 90 8.97 -0.04 -4.05
N LEU A 91 9.47 1.19 -3.95
CA LEU A 91 9.06 2.30 -4.80
C LEU A 91 9.41 2.07 -6.26
N ARG A 92 10.62 1.58 -6.57
CA ARG A 92 11.00 1.23 -7.95
C ARG A 92 10.10 0.16 -8.54
N THR A 93 9.76 -0.85 -7.75
CA THR A 93 8.90 -1.97 -8.19
C THR A 93 7.46 -1.54 -8.43
N HIS A 94 6.90 -0.69 -7.56
CA HIS A 94 5.46 -0.40 -7.54
C HIS A 94 5.07 0.95 -8.11
N VAL A 95 5.95 1.96 -7.99
CA VAL A 95 5.72 3.34 -8.43
C VAL A 95 6.63 3.69 -9.61
N GLY A 96 7.81 3.08 -9.72
CA GLY A 96 8.79 3.35 -10.76
C GLY A 96 9.66 4.59 -10.51
N LYS A 97 9.58 5.19 -9.31
CA LYS A 97 10.42 6.32 -8.88
C LYS A 97 11.30 5.89 -7.69
N ASN A 98 12.43 6.56 -7.49
CA ASN A 98 13.24 6.38 -6.27
C ASN A 98 12.63 7.21 -5.11
N PRO A 99 13.05 7.04 -3.85
CA PRO A 99 12.50 7.78 -2.71
C PRO A 99 12.58 9.31 -2.85
N THR A 100 13.70 9.84 -3.36
CA THR A 100 13.92 11.28 -3.55
C THR A 100 12.99 11.83 -4.63
N ASP A 101 12.93 11.19 -5.80
CA ASP A 101 12.04 11.58 -6.89
C ASP A 101 10.57 11.49 -6.47
N PHE A 102 10.22 10.48 -5.67
CA PHE A 102 8.87 10.33 -5.14
C PHE A 102 8.53 11.49 -4.21
N LYS A 103 9.41 11.85 -3.27
CA LYS A 103 9.22 13.03 -2.40
C LYS A 103 9.06 14.32 -3.18
N MET A 104 9.90 14.53 -4.19
CA MET A 104 9.78 15.70 -5.07
C MET A 104 8.44 15.71 -5.80
N ALA A 105 8.03 14.59 -6.38
CA ALA A 105 6.76 14.47 -7.10
C ALA A 105 5.53 14.64 -6.20
N VAL A 106 5.62 14.21 -4.93
CA VAL A 106 4.58 14.49 -3.92
C VAL A 106 4.54 15.98 -3.59
N ARG A 107 5.70 16.63 -3.46
CA ARG A 107 5.80 18.07 -3.13
C ARG A 107 5.31 18.96 -4.27
N THR A 108 5.60 18.60 -5.52
CA THR A 108 5.17 19.35 -6.71
C THR A 108 3.70 19.09 -7.08
N GLY A 109 3.04 18.12 -6.44
CA GLY A 109 1.68 17.71 -6.78
C GLY A 109 1.57 16.90 -8.07
N GLU A 110 2.71 16.52 -8.68
CA GLU A 110 2.77 15.69 -9.89
C GLU A 110 2.17 14.29 -9.63
N ILE A 111 2.31 13.78 -8.41
CA ILE A 111 1.72 12.51 -7.98
C ILE A 111 0.56 12.77 -7.01
N THR A 112 -0.58 12.14 -7.30
CA THR A 112 -1.71 12.02 -6.38
C THR A 112 -2.01 10.56 -6.07
N LYS A 113 -2.73 10.28 -4.97
CA LYS A 113 -3.20 8.92 -4.64
C LYS A 113 -3.92 8.23 -5.80
N GLN A 114 -4.66 9.00 -6.60
CA GLN A 114 -5.40 8.51 -7.77
C GLN A 114 -4.46 8.14 -8.93
N THR A 115 -3.47 8.98 -9.22
CA THR A 115 -2.47 8.74 -10.28
C THR A 115 -1.63 7.49 -10.01
N ILE A 116 -1.23 7.25 -8.76
CA ILE A 116 -0.46 6.07 -8.35
C ILE A 116 -1.21 4.78 -8.71
N TRP A 117 -2.51 4.75 -8.40
CA TRP A 117 -3.32 3.56 -8.61
C TRP A 117 -3.63 3.35 -10.10
N LYS A 118 -4.02 4.42 -10.82
CA LYS A 118 -4.28 4.37 -12.27
C LYS A 118 -3.07 3.86 -13.06
N ASN A 119 -1.87 4.39 -12.82
CA ASN A 119 -0.66 3.99 -13.55
C ASN A 119 -0.33 2.51 -13.37
N ARG A 120 -0.63 1.94 -12.21
CA ARG A 120 -0.37 0.52 -11.93
C ARG A 120 -1.42 -0.42 -12.54
N ILE A 121 -2.68 0.00 -12.55
CA ILE A 121 -3.77 -0.72 -13.20
C ILE A 121 -3.50 -0.84 -14.70
N VAL A 122 -3.16 0.29 -15.33
CA VAL A 122 -2.83 0.38 -16.75
C VAL A 122 -1.63 -0.51 -17.10
N LYS A 123 -0.55 -0.48 -16.29
CA LYS A 123 0.61 -1.35 -16.48
C LYS A 123 0.31 -2.85 -16.33
N LYS A 124 -0.74 -3.24 -15.62
CA LYS A 124 -1.15 -4.64 -15.46
C LYS A 124 -2.18 -5.12 -16.50
N GLY A 125 -2.59 -4.26 -17.44
CA GLY A 125 -3.60 -4.60 -18.44
C GLY A 125 -4.96 -4.98 -17.85
N ARG A 126 -5.24 -4.56 -16.59
CA ARG A 126 -6.53 -4.84 -15.94
C ARG A 126 -7.43 -3.64 -16.17
N ASN A 127 -8.44 -3.78 -17.03
CA ASN A 127 -9.49 -2.79 -17.14
C ASN A 127 -10.39 -2.95 -15.90
N ILE A 128 -10.48 -1.93 -15.05
CA ILE A 128 -11.48 -1.91 -13.97
C ILE A 128 -12.53 -0.91 -14.44
N TYR A 129 -13.66 -1.45 -14.91
CA TYR A 129 -14.89 -0.70 -15.17
C TYR A 129 -15.49 -0.23 -13.84
#